data_AF-A0A2T3AKN7-F1
#
_entry.id   AF-A0A2T3AKN7-F1
#
_cell.length_a   1.000
_cell.length_b   1.000
_cell.length_c   1.000
_cell.angle_alpha   90.00
_cell.angle_beta   90.00
_cell.angle_gamma   90.00
#
_symmetry.space_group_name_H-M   'P 1'
#
loop_
_entity.id
_entity.type
_entity.pdbx_description
1 polymer ?
#
loop_
_entity_poly.entity_id
_entity_poly.type
_entity_poly.pdbx_seq_one_letter_code
_entity_poly.pdbx_strand_id
1 'polypeptide(L)'
;MTTVHLDPRERQLKSLLLDAAAYMDRTRANSEAEPGSTPQQQPKDEPLVLRWAGGWVRDKLLGRQSHDIDVAINCMTGEVFGNQLREFCDNPANKDKHNLRKEDIGNLHKIAKNPDKSKNLETATVKIFGLDIDFVNLRTETYAEDSRNPEMDFGTAEEDASRRDATVNALFYNIHTDEIEDFVGGVADIERKVIRTPMEPFQTFMDDPLRVLRLVRFASRLQFTIADHVKDFMGDKRVLDALRVKISRERVGVEVEKMLKGEHPRDAVRYIQDLGLYHTVFTDPTNGDMVQPNLTGWRETYSFLHSFPTHPLYDVLVTSDEERYLAWVLACIVPFSRVPFDAANYRKKPLAAMLAAREGIKAPNKITEIVTAAMLHREEIVDLKNIVVQGTEHVNERDYFGMRIRAWDARDKHWRLQVLFAMLDDIMHQAQQLASKDSVTSTEAASDVSEAIDAVHRDWQAFINHLKRLDLLDSPSIKPLVDGRLLARALGLKPGKWMASALDICMAWQLRNPQETDPAGAIEEVRQQKEELGIADLLS
;
A
#
# COMPACT_ATOMS: atom_id res chain seq x y z
N MET A 1 -35.23 -6.68 -7.60
CA MET A 1 -35.33 -5.78 -8.77
C MET A 1 -34.25 -4.72 -8.61
N THR A 2 -33.12 -4.95 -9.26
CA THR A 2 -31.87 -4.17 -9.16
C THR A 2 -31.83 -3.16 -10.31
N THR A 3 -32.61 -2.09 -10.20
CA THR A 3 -32.63 -1.05 -11.22
C THR A 3 -31.38 -0.17 -11.07
N VAL A 4 -30.56 -0.10 -12.11
CA VAL A 4 -29.37 0.75 -12.15
C VAL A 4 -29.78 2.17 -12.51
N HIS A 5 -29.39 3.14 -11.69
CA HIS A 5 -29.63 4.55 -11.95
C HIS A 5 -28.36 5.21 -12.49
N LEU A 6 -28.44 5.69 -13.73
CA LEU A 6 -27.36 6.42 -14.39
C LEU A 6 -27.42 7.91 -14.04
N ASP A 7 -26.29 8.46 -13.63
CA ASP A 7 -26.16 9.91 -13.44
C ASP A 7 -26.21 10.67 -14.80
N PRO A 8 -26.32 12.01 -14.81
CA PRO A 8 -26.39 12.77 -16.06
C PRO A 8 -25.20 12.55 -17.02
N ARG A 9 -23.97 12.42 -16.50
CA ARG A 9 -22.77 12.20 -17.31
C ARG A 9 -22.72 10.77 -17.85
N GLU A 10 -23.11 9.79 -17.03
CA GLU A 10 -23.25 8.40 -17.45
C GLU A 10 -24.31 8.24 -18.54
N ARG A 11 -25.45 8.94 -18.45
CA ARG A 11 -26.46 8.96 -19.51
C ARG A 11 -25.93 9.58 -20.79
N GLN A 12 -25.15 10.66 -20.69
CA GLN A 12 -24.51 11.31 -21.83
C GLN A 12 -23.48 10.37 -22.49
N LEU A 13 -22.63 9.70 -21.69
CA LEU A 13 -21.68 8.71 -22.16
C LEU A 13 -22.38 7.54 -22.84
N LYS A 14 -23.41 6.97 -22.21
CA LYS A 14 -24.23 5.89 -22.78
C LYS A 14 -24.78 6.29 -24.15
N SER A 15 -25.38 7.47 -24.26
CA SER A 15 -25.92 7.95 -25.53
C SER A 15 -24.84 8.06 -26.61
N LEU A 16 -23.66 8.60 -26.27
CA LEU A 16 -22.52 8.69 -27.18
C LEU A 16 -22.06 7.31 -27.67
N LEU A 17 -21.88 6.36 -26.75
CA LEU A 17 -21.40 5.01 -27.05
C LEU A 17 -22.38 4.23 -27.94
N LEU A 18 -23.68 4.35 -27.69
CA LEU A 18 -24.71 3.68 -28.50
C LEU A 18 -24.77 4.21 -29.94
N ASP A 19 -24.71 5.54 -30.10
CA ASP A 19 -24.70 6.16 -31.44
C ASP A 19 -23.41 5.83 -32.21
N ALA A 20 -22.28 5.81 -31.51
CA ALA A 20 -21.00 5.41 -32.09
C ALA A 20 -21.04 3.93 -32.52
N ALA A 21 -21.56 3.03 -31.68
CA ALA A 21 -21.73 1.62 -32.02
C ALA A 21 -22.60 1.42 -33.28
N ALA A 22 -23.74 2.10 -33.35
CA ALA A 22 -24.63 2.04 -34.51
C ALA A 22 -24.00 2.63 -35.79
N TYR A 23 -23.09 3.60 -35.66
CA TYR A 23 -22.30 4.09 -36.79
C TYR A 23 -21.27 3.06 -37.27
N MET A 24 -20.57 2.41 -36.34
CA MET A 24 -19.57 1.38 -36.64
C MET A 24 -20.20 0.17 -37.31
N ASP A 25 -21.34 -0.33 -36.81
CA ASP A 25 -22.05 -1.46 -37.42
C ASP A 25 -22.52 -1.16 -38.84
N ARG A 26 -23.04 0.06 -39.11
CA ARG A 26 -23.39 0.49 -40.47
C ARG A 26 -22.16 0.56 -41.39
N THR A 27 -21.03 1.04 -40.87
CA THR A 27 -19.79 1.14 -41.64
C THR A 27 -19.23 -0.24 -41.96
N ARG A 28 -19.24 -1.17 -41.00
CA ARG A 28 -18.83 -2.57 -41.17
C ARG A 28 -19.70 -3.32 -42.17
N ALA A 29 -21.02 -3.10 -42.14
CA ALA A 29 -21.94 -3.69 -43.11
C ALA A 29 -21.72 -3.20 -44.55
N ASN A 30 -21.16 -1.99 -44.71
CA ASN A 30 -20.91 -1.36 -46.02
C ASN A 30 -19.49 -1.59 -46.55
N SER A 31 -18.55 -2.10 -45.75
CA SER A 31 -17.19 -2.41 -46.18
C SER A 31 -17.13 -3.79 -46.85
N GLU A 32 -16.98 -3.83 -48.17
CA GLU A 32 -16.67 -5.06 -48.91
C GLU A 32 -15.32 -5.64 -48.45
N ALA A 33 -15.24 -6.96 -48.30
CA ALA A 33 -14.06 -7.64 -47.79
C ALA A 33 -12.84 -7.42 -48.71
N GLU A 34 -11.79 -6.75 -48.21
CA GLU A 34 -10.50 -6.74 -48.89
C GLU A 34 -9.92 -8.16 -48.98
N PRO A 35 -9.55 -8.64 -50.17
CA PRO A 35 -8.95 -9.97 -50.33
C PRO A 35 -7.48 -9.91 -49.92
N GLY A 36 -7.13 -10.48 -48.76
CA GLY A 36 -5.73 -10.74 -48.41
C GLY A 36 -5.30 -10.50 -46.96
N SER A 37 -6.19 -10.08 -46.05
CA SER A 37 -5.85 -9.99 -44.63
C SER A 37 -5.92 -11.38 -43.97
N THR A 38 -4.83 -11.76 -43.29
CA THR A 38 -4.73 -13.00 -42.50
C THR A 38 -5.86 -13.06 -41.45
N PRO A 39 -6.51 -14.23 -41.25
CA PRO A 39 -7.65 -14.34 -40.36
C PRO A 39 -7.17 -14.31 -38.89
N GLN A 40 -7.10 -13.12 -38.29
CA GLN A 40 -7.39 -13.03 -36.87
C GLN A 40 -8.92 -13.10 -36.74
N GLN A 41 -9.39 -14.08 -35.97
CA GLN A 41 -10.79 -14.48 -35.79
C GLN A 41 -11.66 -13.37 -35.18
N GLN A 42 -11.93 -12.30 -35.93
CA GLN A 42 -12.99 -11.34 -35.59
C GLN A 42 -14.33 -11.96 -35.99
N PRO A 43 -15.34 -12.00 -35.10
CA PRO A 43 -16.71 -12.35 -35.48
C PRO A 43 -17.23 -11.26 -36.43
N LYS A 44 -17.14 -11.50 -37.74
CA LYS A 44 -17.53 -10.51 -38.76
C LYS A 44 -19.05 -10.28 -38.83
N ASP A 45 -19.85 -11.18 -38.25
CA ASP A 45 -21.31 -11.21 -38.46
C ASP A 45 -22.15 -10.86 -37.22
N GLU A 46 -21.54 -10.54 -36.07
CA GLU A 46 -22.28 -10.13 -34.87
C GLU A 46 -22.42 -8.61 -34.75
N PRO A 47 -23.60 -8.09 -34.34
CA PRO A 47 -23.78 -6.69 -34.03
C PRO A 47 -22.91 -6.29 -32.83
N LEU A 48 -22.48 -5.02 -32.79
CA LEU A 48 -21.67 -4.52 -31.70
C LEU A 48 -22.52 -4.39 -30.43
N VAL A 49 -22.13 -5.12 -29.39
CA VAL A 49 -22.75 -5.06 -28.07
C VAL A 49 -21.75 -4.54 -27.06
N LEU A 50 -22.09 -3.39 -26.48
CA LEU A 50 -21.30 -2.72 -25.45
C LEU A 50 -21.88 -3.02 -24.07
N ARG A 51 -20.98 -3.26 -23.11
CA ARG A 51 -21.33 -3.49 -21.71
C ARG A 51 -20.44 -2.66 -20.81
N TRP A 52 -20.97 -2.14 -19.71
CA TRP A 52 -20.13 -1.66 -18.62
C TRP A 52 -19.87 -2.83 -17.67
N ALA A 53 -18.61 -3.07 -17.32
CA ALA A 53 -18.20 -4.31 -16.67
C ALA A 53 -17.62 -4.09 -15.27
N GLY A 54 -17.71 -5.15 -14.47
CA GLY A 54 -16.94 -5.32 -13.24
C GLY A 54 -17.20 -4.30 -12.15
N GLY A 55 -16.16 -3.54 -11.79
CA GLY A 55 -16.17 -2.70 -10.59
C GLY A 55 -17.27 -1.65 -10.57
N TRP A 56 -17.56 -1.05 -11.71
CA TRP A 56 -18.62 -0.04 -11.84
C TRP A 56 -19.99 -0.63 -11.52
N VAL A 57 -20.32 -1.81 -12.08
CA VAL A 57 -21.64 -2.45 -11.89
C VAL A 57 -21.85 -2.80 -10.41
N ARG A 58 -20.83 -3.40 -9.79
CA ARG A 58 -20.83 -3.71 -8.35
C ARG A 58 -21.04 -2.47 -7.50
N ASP A 59 -20.30 -1.40 -7.78
CA ASP A 59 -20.35 -0.20 -6.95
C ASP A 59 -21.71 0.51 -7.09
N LYS A 60 -22.32 0.51 -8.29
CA LYS A 60 -23.69 0.97 -8.50
C LYS A 60 -24.71 0.16 -7.71
N LEU A 61 -24.58 -1.16 -7.71
CA LEU A 61 -25.45 -2.05 -6.92
C LEU A 61 -25.30 -1.81 -5.41
N LEU A 62 -24.13 -1.36 -4.96
CA LEU A 62 -23.88 -0.97 -3.57
C LEU A 62 -24.27 0.48 -3.25
N GLY A 63 -24.84 1.21 -4.21
CA GLY A 63 -25.19 2.63 -4.04
C GLY A 63 -23.99 3.57 -3.98
N ARG A 64 -22.82 3.13 -4.45
CA ARG A 64 -21.58 3.91 -4.52
C ARG A 64 -21.39 4.49 -5.93
N GLN A 65 -20.77 5.66 -6.02
CA GLN A 65 -20.38 6.24 -7.31
C GLN A 65 -19.03 5.67 -7.75
N SER A 66 -18.86 5.48 -9.06
CA SER A 66 -17.60 5.09 -9.68
C SER A 66 -17.32 6.01 -10.86
N HIS A 67 -16.09 6.48 -10.97
CA HIS A 67 -15.63 7.30 -12.10
C HIS A 67 -14.83 6.51 -13.14
N ASP A 68 -14.41 5.28 -12.77
CA ASP A 68 -13.75 4.33 -13.65
C ASP A 68 -14.81 3.39 -14.26
N ILE A 69 -14.86 3.32 -15.59
CA ILE A 69 -15.80 2.47 -16.35
C ILE A 69 -15.01 1.61 -17.34
N ASP A 70 -15.06 0.29 -17.15
CA ASP A 70 -14.60 -0.68 -18.14
C ASP A 70 -15.72 -0.93 -19.16
N VAL A 71 -15.50 -0.56 -20.43
CA VAL A 71 -16.43 -0.83 -21.54
C VAL A 71 -15.99 -2.10 -22.25
N ALA A 72 -16.73 -3.18 -22.02
CA ALA A 72 -16.51 -4.49 -22.64
C ALA A 72 -17.19 -4.60 -24.01
N ILE A 73 -16.44 -5.09 -24.99
CA ILE A 73 -16.80 -5.09 -26.42
C ILE A 73 -16.72 -6.52 -26.97
N ASN A 74 -17.74 -7.00 -27.67
CA ASN A 74 -17.81 -8.40 -28.11
C ASN A 74 -16.94 -8.74 -29.33
N CYS A 75 -16.89 -7.89 -30.35
CA CYS A 75 -16.38 -8.30 -31.66
C CYS A 75 -15.17 -7.52 -32.18
N MET A 76 -14.57 -6.63 -31.37
CA MET A 76 -13.36 -5.89 -31.76
C MET A 76 -12.50 -5.53 -30.53
N THR A 77 -11.24 -5.17 -30.77
CA THR A 77 -10.32 -4.74 -29.71
C THR A 77 -10.65 -3.32 -29.23
N GLY A 78 -10.26 -3.01 -27.98
CA GLY A 78 -10.47 -1.68 -27.41
C GLY A 78 -9.76 -0.57 -28.18
N GLU A 79 -8.61 -0.85 -28.79
CA GLU A 79 -7.88 0.09 -29.63
C GLU A 79 -8.65 0.43 -30.92
N VAL A 80 -9.17 -0.58 -31.62
CA VAL A 80 -9.96 -0.38 -32.85
C VAL A 80 -11.22 0.44 -32.54
N PHE A 81 -11.94 0.07 -31.48
CA PHE A 81 -13.11 0.81 -31.04
C PHE A 81 -12.77 2.25 -30.67
N GLY A 82 -11.71 2.48 -29.89
CA GLY A 82 -11.29 3.81 -29.48
C GLY A 82 -10.93 4.73 -30.65
N ASN A 83 -10.31 4.18 -31.70
CA ASN A 83 -10.01 4.93 -32.93
C ASN A 83 -11.28 5.27 -33.72
N GLN A 84 -12.18 4.31 -33.91
CA GLN A 84 -13.45 4.56 -34.61
C GLN A 84 -14.36 5.51 -33.83
N LEU A 85 -14.35 5.45 -32.48
CA LEU A 85 -15.07 6.39 -31.63
C LEU A 85 -14.57 7.82 -31.85
N ARG A 86 -13.25 8.00 -32.02
CA ARG A 86 -12.67 9.31 -32.33
C ARG A 86 -13.17 9.84 -33.67
N GLU A 87 -13.13 9.02 -34.71
CA GLU A 87 -13.64 9.40 -36.03
C GLU A 87 -15.12 9.80 -35.99
N PHE A 88 -15.93 9.03 -35.24
CA PHE A 88 -17.32 9.36 -34.99
C PHE A 88 -17.46 10.72 -34.29
N CYS A 89 -16.65 10.96 -33.25
CA CYS A 89 -16.66 12.20 -32.49
C CYS A 89 -16.09 13.39 -33.27
N ASP A 90 -15.26 13.18 -34.29
CA ASP A 90 -14.67 14.27 -35.07
C ASP A 90 -15.65 14.94 -36.05
N ASN A 91 -16.72 14.23 -36.41
CA ASN A 91 -17.82 14.76 -37.23
C ASN A 91 -18.57 15.90 -36.49
N PRO A 92 -18.65 17.12 -37.04
CA PRO A 92 -19.34 18.25 -36.41
C PRO A 92 -20.78 17.96 -35.99
N ALA A 93 -21.55 17.19 -36.78
CA ALA A 93 -22.93 16.87 -36.45
C ALA A 93 -23.05 16.01 -35.17
N ASN A 94 -22.09 15.11 -34.94
CA ASN A 94 -22.05 14.28 -33.74
C ASN A 94 -21.55 15.07 -32.53
N LYS A 95 -20.63 16.02 -32.74
CA LYS A 95 -20.19 16.96 -31.69
C LYS A 95 -21.36 17.75 -31.14
N ASP A 96 -22.17 18.33 -32.02
CA ASP A 96 -23.35 19.10 -31.64
C ASP A 96 -24.41 18.21 -30.96
N LYS A 97 -24.67 17.02 -31.51
CA LYS A 97 -25.66 16.06 -30.95
C LYS A 97 -25.34 15.65 -29.51
N HIS A 98 -24.07 15.37 -29.21
CA HIS A 98 -23.64 14.91 -27.88
C HIS A 98 -23.11 16.02 -26.99
N ASN A 99 -23.22 17.28 -27.43
CA ASN A 99 -22.73 18.47 -26.71
C ASN A 99 -21.24 18.32 -26.31
N LEU A 100 -20.41 17.81 -27.23
CA LEU A 100 -18.99 17.54 -27.00
C LEU A 100 -18.20 18.85 -26.97
N ARG A 101 -17.63 19.19 -25.81
CA ARG A 101 -16.66 20.27 -25.68
C ARG A 101 -15.27 19.78 -25.99
N LYS A 102 -14.37 20.71 -26.31
CA LYS A 102 -12.95 20.43 -26.59
C LYS A 102 -12.22 19.72 -25.42
N GLU A 103 -12.73 19.90 -24.20
CA GLU A 103 -12.20 19.32 -22.96
C GLU A 103 -12.85 17.98 -22.56
N ASP A 104 -13.98 17.61 -23.19
CA ASP A 104 -14.76 16.43 -22.80
C ASP A 104 -14.15 15.13 -23.29
N ILE A 105 -13.39 15.15 -24.38
CA ILE A 105 -12.62 14.02 -24.86
C ILE A 105 -11.15 14.36 -24.62
N GLY A 106 -10.54 13.74 -23.61
CA GLY A 106 -9.11 13.84 -23.38
C GLY A 106 -8.33 13.38 -24.61
N ASN A 107 -7.07 13.82 -24.75
CA ASN A 107 -6.19 13.28 -25.78
C ASN A 107 -6.18 11.74 -25.66
N LEU A 108 -6.62 11.03 -26.71
CA LEU A 108 -6.37 9.61 -26.90
C LEU A 108 -4.85 9.43 -27.03
N HIS A 109 -4.14 9.48 -25.91
CA HIS A 109 -2.72 9.18 -25.87
C HIS A 109 -2.55 7.73 -26.28
N LYS A 110 -1.60 7.51 -27.18
CA LYS A 110 -1.12 6.18 -27.56
C LYS A 110 -0.89 5.39 -26.27
N ILE A 111 -1.58 4.25 -26.20
CA ILE A 111 -1.60 3.32 -25.10
C ILE A 111 -0.17 2.99 -24.72
N ALA A 112 0.32 3.55 -23.61
CA ALA A 112 1.49 2.97 -22.97
C ALA A 112 1.02 1.59 -22.51
N LYS A 113 1.62 0.52 -23.05
CA LYS A 113 1.49 -0.84 -22.50
C LYS A 113 1.58 -0.71 -20.99
N ASN A 114 0.46 -0.86 -20.29
CA ASN A 114 0.46 -0.67 -18.85
C ASN A 114 1.25 -1.85 -18.27
N PRO A 115 2.47 -1.66 -17.71
CA PRO A 115 3.29 -2.77 -17.25
C PRO A 115 2.59 -3.54 -16.11
N ASP A 116 1.66 -2.88 -15.40
CA ASP A 116 0.97 -3.40 -14.22
C ASP A 116 -0.27 -4.26 -14.56
N LYS A 117 -0.90 -4.05 -15.73
CA LYS A 117 -1.95 -4.91 -16.27
C LYS A 117 -1.29 -5.79 -17.35
N SER A 118 -1.04 -7.07 -17.05
CA SER A 118 -0.36 -8.08 -17.88
C SER A 118 -0.05 -7.67 -19.32
N LYS A 119 1.23 -7.77 -19.72
CA LYS A 119 1.89 -7.32 -20.98
C LYS A 119 1.16 -7.55 -22.33
N ASN A 120 0.02 -8.24 -22.35
CA ASN A 120 -0.77 -8.58 -23.53
C ASN A 120 -2.16 -7.90 -23.57
N LEU A 121 -2.56 -7.09 -22.58
CA LEU A 121 -3.85 -6.39 -22.58
C LEU A 121 -3.82 -5.18 -23.53
N GLU A 122 -4.44 -5.29 -24.70
CA GLU A 122 -4.76 -4.17 -25.59
C GLU A 122 -5.96 -3.38 -25.04
N THR A 123 -5.73 -2.60 -23.99
CA THR A 123 -6.74 -1.73 -23.37
C THR A 123 -6.52 -0.28 -23.78
N ALA A 124 -7.57 0.40 -24.25
CA ALA A 124 -7.52 1.83 -24.55
C ALA A 124 -8.16 2.63 -23.41
N THR A 125 -7.37 3.46 -22.72
CA THR A 125 -7.86 4.34 -21.64
C THR A 125 -8.08 5.75 -22.17
N VAL A 126 -9.27 6.32 -21.97
CA VAL A 126 -9.65 7.66 -22.42
C VAL A 126 -10.48 8.35 -21.34
N LYS A 127 -10.23 9.64 -21.11
CA LYS A 127 -11.10 10.47 -20.29
C LYS A 127 -12.24 11.03 -21.14
N ILE A 128 -13.49 10.64 -20.85
CA ILE A 128 -14.69 11.10 -21.57
C ILE A 128 -15.69 11.70 -20.57
N PHE A 129 -16.10 12.96 -20.74
CA PHE A 129 -16.98 13.69 -19.81
C PHE A 129 -16.46 13.72 -18.36
N GLY A 130 -15.13 13.70 -18.20
CA GLY A 130 -14.47 13.61 -16.90
C GLY A 130 -14.52 12.23 -16.24
N LEU A 131 -15.04 11.20 -16.92
CA LEU A 131 -15.00 9.79 -16.52
C LEU A 131 -13.78 9.11 -17.14
N ASP A 132 -13.16 8.19 -16.40
CA ASP A 132 -12.01 7.41 -16.87
C ASP A 132 -12.54 6.11 -17.49
N ILE A 133 -12.38 5.97 -18.82
CA ILE A 133 -12.99 4.90 -19.62
C ILE A 133 -11.92 3.96 -20.16
N ASP A 134 -12.01 2.68 -19.81
CA ASP A 134 -11.15 1.61 -20.32
C ASP A 134 -11.93 0.77 -21.33
N PHE A 135 -11.56 0.82 -22.61
CA PHE A 135 -12.13 -0.07 -23.63
C PHE A 135 -11.40 -1.41 -23.62
N VAL A 136 -12.16 -2.48 -23.38
CA VAL A 136 -11.66 -3.86 -23.29
C VAL A 136 -12.48 -4.77 -24.20
N ASN A 137 -11.84 -5.73 -24.87
CA ASN A 137 -12.58 -6.78 -25.56
C ASN A 137 -12.94 -7.92 -24.61
N LEU A 138 -14.09 -8.53 -24.86
CA LEU A 138 -14.44 -9.82 -24.25
C LEU A 138 -13.47 -10.89 -24.76
N ARG A 139 -13.03 -11.74 -23.84
CA ARG A 139 -12.06 -12.77 -24.17
C ARG A 139 -12.21 -14.01 -23.31
N THR A 140 -11.77 -15.11 -23.90
CA THR A 140 -11.45 -16.34 -23.18
C THR A 140 -9.93 -16.41 -22.96
N GLU A 141 -9.52 -17.13 -21.93
CA GLU A 141 -8.11 -17.26 -21.54
C GLU A 141 -7.78 -18.75 -21.36
N THR A 142 -6.76 -19.24 -22.06
CA THR A 142 -6.21 -20.58 -21.86
C THR A 142 -4.83 -20.47 -21.20
N TYR A 143 -4.68 -21.12 -20.05
CA TYR A 143 -3.44 -21.08 -19.26
C TYR A 143 -2.62 -22.34 -19.52
N ALA A 144 -1.39 -22.19 -20.02
CA ALA A 144 -0.44 -23.29 -20.08
C ALA A 144 0.20 -23.53 -18.70
N GLU A 145 0.51 -24.78 -18.34
CA GLU A 145 1.03 -25.14 -17.00
C GLU A 145 2.29 -24.32 -16.62
N ASP A 146 3.15 -24.05 -17.60
CA ASP A 146 4.44 -23.37 -17.44
C ASP A 146 4.43 -21.87 -17.77
N SER A 147 3.31 -21.32 -18.26
CA SER A 147 3.20 -19.90 -18.62
C SER A 147 2.27 -19.13 -17.69
N ARG A 148 2.73 -17.98 -17.21
CA ARG A 148 1.88 -17.02 -16.49
C ARG A 148 0.88 -16.32 -17.41
N ASN A 149 1.28 -16.07 -18.66
CA ASN A 149 0.46 -15.30 -19.58
C ASN A 149 -0.44 -16.28 -20.34
N PRO A 150 -1.78 -16.13 -20.26
CA PRO A 150 -2.68 -16.96 -21.03
C PRO A 150 -2.61 -16.60 -22.52
N GLU A 151 -2.92 -17.58 -23.35
CA GLU A 151 -3.34 -17.34 -24.74
C GLU A 151 -4.76 -16.78 -24.72
N MET A 152 -5.01 -15.76 -25.53
CA MET A 152 -6.26 -14.99 -25.51
C MET A 152 -6.93 -15.04 -26.87
N ASP A 153 -8.21 -15.41 -26.85
CA ASP A 153 -9.09 -15.38 -28.01
C ASP A 153 -10.33 -14.54 -27.70
N PHE A 154 -11.05 -14.11 -28.74
CA PHE A 154 -12.37 -13.50 -28.56
C PHE A 154 -13.31 -14.47 -27.87
N GLY A 155 -14.04 -13.98 -26.88
CA GLY A 155 -14.96 -14.79 -26.08
C GLY A 155 -16.29 -14.09 -25.84
N THR A 156 -17.25 -14.85 -25.33
CA THR A 156 -18.56 -14.38 -24.89
C THR A 156 -18.48 -13.65 -23.54
N ALA A 157 -19.57 -12.97 -23.16
CA ALA A 157 -19.65 -12.32 -21.86
C ALA A 157 -19.60 -13.33 -20.70
N GLU A 158 -20.16 -14.52 -20.89
CA GLU A 158 -20.13 -15.62 -19.91
C GLU A 158 -18.72 -16.20 -19.73
N GLU A 159 -17.97 -16.40 -20.82
CA GLU A 159 -16.57 -16.84 -20.76
C GLU A 159 -15.68 -15.78 -20.10
N ASP A 160 -15.90 -14.49 -20.42
CA ASP A 160 -15.19 -13.38 -19.78
C ASP A 160 -15.54 -13.26 -18.29
N ALA A 161 -16.80 -13.52 -17.90
CA ALA A 161 -17.23 -13.55 -16.50
C ALA A 161 -16.49 -14.64 -15.72
N SER A 162 -16.41 -15.84 -16.29
CA SER A 162 -15.89 -17.04 -15.65
C SER A 162 -14.39 -16.95 -15.36
N ARG A 163 -13.63 -16.26 -16.21
CA ARG A 163 -12.19 -16.05 -16.00
C ARG A 163 -11.85 -14.95 -14.98
N ARG A 164 -12.83 -14.23 -14.39
CA ARG A 164 -12.54 -13.13 -13.46
C ARG A 164 -12.19 -13.63 -12.06
N ASP A 165 -11.74 -12.69 -11.23
CA ASP A 165 -11.27 -12.99 -9.87
C ASP A 165 -12.41 -13.33 -8.90
N ALA A 166 -13.48 -12.54 -8.91
CA ALA A 166 -14.61 -12.69 -8.00
C ALA A 166 -15.95 -12.52 -8.73
N THR A 167 -16.97 -13.25 -8.28
CA THR A 167 -18.35 -13.19 -8.80
C THR A 167 -18.89 -11.76 -8.80
N VAL A 168 -18.65 -11.03 -7.71
CA VAL A 168 -19.06 -9.63 -7.54
C VAL A 168 -18.38 -8.66 -8.51
N ASN A 169 -17.31 -9.07 -9.21
CA ASN A 169 -16.60 -8.30 -10.24
C ASN A 169 -16.82 -8.85 -11.66
N ALA A 170 -17.65 -9.87 -11.79
CA ALA A 170 -17.97 -10.58 -13.03
C ALA A 170 -19.39 -10.24 -13.51
N LEU A 171 -19.85 -9.04 -13.19
CA LEU A 171 -21.15 -8.50 -13.58
C LEU A 171 -20.99 -7.57 -14.78
N PHE A 172 -21.99 -7.59 -15.65
CA PHE A 172 -22.10 -6.67 -16.77
C PHE A 172 -23.41 -5.89 -16.71
N TYR A 173 -23.36 -4.65 -17.18
CA TYR A 173 -24.53 -3.85 -17.46
C TYR A 173 -24.59 -3.60 -18.96
N ASN A 174 -25.60 -4.18 -19.61
CA ASN A 174 -25.79 -4.04 -21.04
C ASN A 174 -26.41 -2.68 -21.33
N ILE A 175 -25.63 -1.79 -21.94
CA ILE A 175 -26.08 -0.41 -22.20
C ILE A 175 -27.11 -0.32 -23.33
N HIS A 176 -27.36 -1.40 -24.07
CA HIS A 176 -28.40 -1.45 -25.10
C HIS A 176 -29.76 -1.80 -24.51
N THR A 177 -29.79 -2.71 -23.52
CA THR A 177 -31.04 -3.22 -22.93
C THR A 177 -31.38 -2.62 -21.57
N ASP A 178 -30.43 -1.92 -20.93
CA ASP A 178 -30.54 -1.42 -19.55
C ASP A 178 -30.66 -2.53 -18.49
N GLU A 179 -30.12 -3.72 -18.79
CA GLU A 179 -30.18 -4.88 -17.92
C GLU A 179 -28.82 -5.24 -17.34
N ILE A 180 -28.83 -5.80 -16.12
CA ILE A 180 -27.66 -6.45 -15.53
C ILE A 180 -27.63 -7.89 -16.02
N GLU A 181 -26.50 -8.27 -16.59
CA GLU A 181 -26.19 -9.65 -16.96
C GLU A 181 -25.28 -10.25 -15.88
N ASP A 182 -25.77 -11.29 -15.21
CA ASP A 182 -25.07 -12.02 -14.16
C ASP A 182 -25.01 -13.51 -14.52
N PHE A 183 -23.86 -13.96 -14.98
CA PHE A 183 -23.62 -15.33 -15.41
C PHE A 183 -23.13 -16.24 -14.27
N VAL A 184 -22.71 -15.67 -13.14
CA VAL A 184 -21.94 -16.38 -12.10
C VAL A 184 -22.50 -16.21 -10.69
N GLY A 185 -23.66 -15.56 -10.55
CA GLY A 185 -24.34 -15.33 -9.27
C GLY A 185 -23.77 -14.17 -8.45
N GLY A 186 -23.09 -13.22 -9.08
CA GLY A 186 -22.49 -12.07 -8.42
C GLY A 186 -23.48 -11.15 -7.72
N VAL A 187 -24.71 -11.00 -8.22
CA VAL A 187 -25.75 -10.17 -7.58
C VAL A 187 -26.15 -10.76 -6.23
N ALA A 188 -26.37 -12.07 -6.18
CA ALA A 188 -26.72 -12.77 -4.94
C ALA A 188 -25.57 -12.72 -3.92
N ASP A 189 -24.33 -12.77 -4.36
CA ASP A 189 -23.15 -12.64 -3.50
C ASP A 189 -22.97 -11.20 -2.97
N ILE A 190 -23.33 -10.17 -3.76
CA ILE A 190 -23.39 -8.78 -3.28
C ILE A 190 -24.44 -8.64 -2.17
N GLU A 191 -25.65 -9.17 -2.37
CA GLU A 191 -26.72 -9.14 -1.37
C GLU A 191 -26.31 -9.84 -0.06
N ARG A 192 -25.58 -10.96 -0.18
CA ARG A 192 -25.07 -11.73 0.97
C ARG A 192 -23.77 -11.18 1.56
N LYS A 193 -23.16 -10.18 0.92
CA LYS A 193 -21.83 -9.63 1.28
C LYS A 193 -20.73 -10.70 1.32
N VAL A 194 -20.71 -11.56 0.31
CA VAL A 194 -19.77 -12.68 0.19
C VAL A 194 -18.83 -12.46 -1.01
N ILE A 195 -17.55 -12.77 -0.83
CA ILE A 195 -16.59 -12.88 -1.94
C ILE A 195 -16.44 -14.35 -2.31
N ARG A 196 -16.70 -14.67 -3.58
CA ARG A 196 -16.57 -16.02 -4.16
C ARG A 196 -15.88 -15.95 -5.51
N THR A 197 -15.19 -17.02 -5.91
CA THR A 197 -14.64 -17.18 -7.25
C THR A 197 -15.73 -17.56 -8.25
N PRO A 198 -15.70 -17.08 -9.51
CA PRO A 198 -16.68 -17.48 -10.52
C PRO A 198 -16.64 -18.97 -10.86
N MET A 199 -15.43 -19.53 -10.91
CA MET A 199 -15.16 -20.94 -11.16
C MET A 199 -14.68 -21.65 -9.88
N GLU A 200 -14.32 -22.92 -10.02
CA GLU A 200 -13.73 -23.70 -8.94
C GLU A 200 -12.50 -22.95 -8.35
N PRO A 201 -12.41 -22.77 -7.02
CA PRO A 201 -11.39 -21.92 -6.42
C PRO A 201 -9.95 -22.39 -6.68
N PHE A 202 -9.69 -23.69 -6.61
CA PHE A 202 -8.34 -24.21 -6.83
C PHE A 202 -7.85 -23.88 -8.25
N GLN A 203 -8.64 -24.16 -9.27
CA GLN A 203 -8.34 -23.82 -10.66
C GLN A 203 -8.15 -22.30 -10.83
N THR A 204 -9.07 -21.51 -10.27
CA THR A 204 -8.99 -20.04 -10.30
C THR A 204 -7.66 -19.51 -9.76
N PHE A 205 -7.17 -20.10 -8.67
CA PHE A 205 -5.89 -19.71 -8.06
C PHE A 205 -4.68 -20.29 -8.76
N MET A 206 -4.78 -21.45 -9.42
CA MET A 206 -3.68 -22.00 -10.19
C MET A 206 -3.46 -21.24 -11.52
N ASP A 207 -4.53 -20.70 -12.11
CA ASP A 207 -4.51 -19.87 -13.31
C ASP A 207 -3.85 -18.50 -13.06
N ASP A 208 -4.32 -17.74 -12.05
CA ASP A 208 -3.63 -16.54 -11.56
C ASP A 208 -3.59 -16.50 -10.02
N PRO A 209 -2.49 -16.95 -9.40
CA PRO A 209 -2.35 -16.95 -7.95
C PRO A 209 -2.49 -15.58 -7.29
N LEU A 210 -2.29 -14.48 -8.01
CA LEU A 210 -2.48 -13.14 -7.44
C LEU A 210 -3.94 -12.91 -7.01
N ARG A 211 -4.90 -13.67 -7.55
CA ARG A 211 -6.31 -13.61 -7.16
C ARG A 211 -6.49 -13.82 -5.67
N VAL A 212 -5.66 -14.63 -5.01
CA VAL A 212 -5.68 -14.80 -3.55
C VAL A 212 -5.58 -13.46 -2.83
N LEU A 213 -4.57 -12.64 -3.18
CA LEU A 213 -4.39 -11.31 -2.56
C LEU A 213 -5.46 -10.31 -2.98
N ARG A 214 -5.94 -10.40 -4.23
CA ARG A 214 -7.05 -9.55 -4.71
C ARG A 214 -8.34 -9.82 -3.95
N LEU A 215 -8.65 -11.09 -3.66
CA LEU A 215 -9.83 -11.49 -2.87
C LEU A 215 -9.73 -10.94 -1.44
N VAL A 216 -8.56 -11.02 -0.81
CA VAL A 216 -8.30 -10.39 0.51
C VAL A 216 -8.53 -8.87 0.44
N ARG A 217 -8.03 -8.21 -0.61
CA ARG A 217 -8.25 -6.78 -0.81
C ARG A 217 -9.73 -6.44 -1.04
N PHE A 218 -10.47 -7.25 -1.80
CA PHE A 218 -11.90 -7.00 -2.02
C PHE A 218 -12.71 -7.23 -0.76
N ALA A 219 -12.43 -8.29 0.00
CA ALA A 219 -13.09 -8.58 1.26
C ALA A 219 -12.91 -7.44 2.26
N SER A 220 -11.67 -6.96 2.45
CA SER A 220 -11.38 -5.82 3.33
C SER A 220 -12.02 -4.52 2.84
N ARG A 221 -11.84 -4.14 1.57
CA ARG A 221 -12.38 -2.89 1.00
C ARG A 221 -13.91 -2.83 0.97
N LEU A 222 -14.58 -3.94 0.71
CA LEU A 222 -16.05 -4.01 0.63
C LEU A 222 -16.70 -4.35 1.97
N GLN A 223 -15.92 -4.73 2.99
CA GLN A 223 -16.42 -5.29 4.25
C GLN A 223 -17.29 -6.54 4.00
N PHE A 224 -16.82 -7.39 3.09
CA PHE A 224 -17.45 -8.65 2.74
C PHE A 224 -16.65 -9.80 3.33
N THR A 225 -17.29 -10.94 3.54
CA THR A 225 -16.62 -12.16 3.99
C THR A 225 -16.26 -13.04 2.80
N ILE A 226 -15.03 -13.57 2.76
CA ILE A 226 -14.68 -14.63 1.81
C ILE A 226 -15.46 -15.90 2.16
N ALA A 227 -16.05 -16.57 1.18
CA ALA A 227 -16.76 -17.84 1.41
C ALA A 227 -15.80 -18.91 1.97
N ASP A 228 -16.25 -19.71 2.93
CA ASP A 228 -15.36 -20.65 3.66
C ASP A 228 -14.68 -21.66 2.72
N HIS A 229 -15.43 -22.25 1.78
CA HIS A 229 -14.86 -23.16 0.79
C HIS A 229 -13.75 -22.50 -0.06
N VAL A 230 -13.78 -21.18 -0.28
CA VAL A 230 -12.73 -20.46 -1.01
C VAL A 230 -11.49 -20.29 -0.13
N LYS A 231 -11.68 -19.99 1.16
CA LYS A 231 -10.58 -19.85 2.14
C LYS A 231 -9.76 -21.12 2.25
N ASP A 232 -10.43 -22.29 2.22
CA ASP A 232 -9.78 -23.59 2.31
C ASP A 232 -8.71 -23.77 1.21
N PHE A 233 -8.99 -23.30 -0.01
CA PHE A 233 -8.03 -23.34 -1.12
C PHE A 233 -7.02 -22.20 -1.10
N MET A 234 -7.36 -21.03 -0.55
CA MET A 234 -6.41 -19.91 -0.44
C MET A 234 -5.22 -20.25 0.47
N GLY A 235 -5.43 -21.08 1.49
CA GLY A 235 -4.39 -21.60 2.38
C GLY A 235 -3.72 -22.90 1.91
N ASP A 236 -4.13 -23.47 0.78
CA ASP A 236 -3.54 -24.71 0.25
C ASP A 236 -2.07 -24.46 -0.13
N LYS A 237 -1.19 -25.36 0.31
CA LYS A 237 0.26 -25.24 0.07
C LYS A 237 0.61 -25.08 -1.41
N ARG A 238 -0.09 -25.76 -2.32
CA ARG A 238 0.15 -25.67 -3.77
C ARG A 238 -0.19 -24.28 -4.31
N VAL A 239 -1.26 -23.68 -3.79
CA VAL A 239 -1.66 -22.31 -4.14
C VAL A 239 -0.64 -21.30 -3.60
N LEU A 240 -0.20 -21.48 -2.35
CA LEU A 240 0.84 -20.63 -1.75
C LEU A 240 2.17 -20.73 -2.51
N ASP A 241 2.58 -21.94 -2.89
CA ASP A 241 3.78 -22.19 -3.68
C ASP A 241 3.65 -21.58 -5.09
N ALA A 242 2.48 -21.69 -5.73
CA ALA A 242 2.21 -21.05 -7.01
C ALA A 242 2.25 -19.52 -6.91
N LEU A 243 1.69 -18.92 -5.84
CA LEU A 243 1.78 -17.48 -5.58
C LEU A 243 3.23 -17.03 -5.38
N ARG A 244 4.03 -17.83 -4.68
CA ARG A 244 5.45 -17.56 -4.47
C ARG A 244 6.26 -17.60 -5.77
N VAL A 245 6.00 -18.55 -6.65
CA VAL A 245 6.83 -18.84 -7.82
C VAL A 245 6.35 -18.11 -9.09
N LYS A 246 5.05 -18.09 -9.36
CA LYS A 246 4.49 -17.55 -10.61
C LYS A 246 4.29 -16.04 -10.59
N ILE A 247 4.17 -15.42 -9.41
CA ILE A 247 3.82 -14.00 -9.28
C ILE A 247 5.04 -13.17 -8.87
N SER A 248 5.32 -12.14 -9.67
CA SER A 248 6.37 -11.18 -9.37
C SER A 248 6.06 -10.36 -8.12
N ARG A 249 7.10 -9.98 -7.39
CA ARG A 249 6.99 -9.30 -6.10
C ARG A 249 6.43 -7.88 -6.23
N GLU A 250 6.60 -7.25 -7.38
CA GLU A 250 6.01 -5.94 -7.70
C GLU A 250 4.49 -6.02 -7.70
N ARG A 251 3.91 -7.08 -8.30
CA ARG A 251 2.44 -7.29 -8.31
C ARG A 251 1.92 -7.55 -6.90
N VAL A 252 2.67 -8.32 -6.09
CA VAL A 252 2.33 -8.55 -4.67
C VAL A 252 2.35 -7.23 -3.91
N GLY A 253 3.43 -6.45 -4.07
CA GLY A 253 3.59 -5.12 -3.47
C GLY A 253 2.43 -4.18 -3.77
N VAL A 254 2.00 -4.10 -5.03
CA VAL A 254 0.85 -3.27 -5.45
C VAL A 254 -0.45 -3.69 -4.76
N GLU A 255 -0.74 -4.99 -4.64
CA GLU A 255 -1.96 -5.44 -3.96
C GLU A 255 -1.87 -5.18 -2.44
N VAL A 256 -0.70 -5.39 -1.82
CA VAL A 256 -0.46 -5.07 -0.40
C VAL A 256 -0.60 -3.57 -0.13
N GLU A 257 0.02 -2.73 -0.95
CA GLU A 257 -0.10 -1.27 -0.84
C GLU A 257 -1.56 -0.83 -0.91
N LYS A 258 -2.32 -1.35 -1.88
CA LYS A 258 -3.75 -1.00 -2.04
C LYS A 258 -4.60 -1.44 -0.85
N MET A 259 -4.34 -2.59 -0.25
CA MET A 259 -5.10 -3.04 0.93
C MET A 259 -4.69 -2.30 2.21
N LEU A 260 -3.42 -1.92 2.37
CA LEU A 260 -2.95 -1.15 3.53
C LEU A 260 -3.33 0.34 3.48
N LYS A 261 -3.46 0.92 2.28
CA LYS A 261 -4.01 2.27 2.07
C LYS A 261 -5.55 2.32 2.12
N GLY A 262 -6.21 1.17 2.07
CA GLY A 262 -7.67 1.06 2.06
C GLY A 262 -8.32 1.48 3.38
N GLU A 263 -9.65 1.43 3.43
CA GLU A 263 -10.45 1.81 4.61
C GLU A 263 -10.31 0.82 5.78
N HIS A 264 -10.05 -0.46 5.48
CA HIS A 264 -10.05 -1.54 6.46
C HIS A 264 -8.76 -2.40 6.44
N PRO A 265 -7.58 -1.79 6.66
CA PRO A 265 -6.30 -2.49 6.60
C PRO A 265 -6.17 -3.60 7.66
N ARG A 266 -6.80 -3.43 8.84
CA ARG A 266 -6.87 -4.48 9.87
C ARG A 266 -7.40 -5.80 9.31
N ASP A 267 -8.49 -5.74 8.54
CA ASP A 267 -9.12 -6.95 8.00
C ASP A 267 -8.24 -7.62 6.96
N ALA A 268 -7.54 -6.83 6.13
CA ALA A 268 -6.57 -7.35 5.18
C ALA A 268 -5.42 -8.08 5.89
N VAL A 269 -4.82 -7.46 6.91
CA VAL A 269 -3.74 -8.07 7.71
C VAL A 269 -4.21 -9.32 8.46
N ARG A 270 -5.42 -9.28 9.03
CA ARG A 270 -6.05 -10.45 9.67
C ARG A 270 -6.22 -11.60 8.68
N TYR A 271 -6.74 -11.35 7.47
CA TYR A 271 -6.84 -12.38 6.45
C TYR A 271 -5.47 -12.94 6.03
N ILE A 272 -4.45 -12.10 5.94
CA ILE A 272 -3.08 -12.57 5.68
C ILE A 272 -2.61 -13.54 6.78
N GLN A 273 -2.89 -13.23 8.04
CA GLN A 273 -2.57 -14.12 9.16
C GLN A 273 -3.38 -15.42 9.11
N ASP A 274 -4.71 -15.31 9.05
CA ASP A 274 -5.63 -16.44 9.21
C ASP A 274 -5.50 -17.44 8.04
N LEU A 275 -5.15 -16.97 6.84
CA LEU A 275 -4.91 -17.81 5.66
C LEU A 275 -3.46 -18.31 5.55
N GLY A 276 -2.58 -18.01 6.51
CA GLY A 276 -1.18 -18.43 6.47
C GLY A 276 -0.35 -17.77 5.37
N LEU A 277 -0.78 -16.62 4.85
CA LEU A 277 -0.16 -15.93 3.73
C LEU A 277 1.08 -15.11 4.12
N TYR A 278 1.33 -14.89 5.42
CA TYR A 278 2.39 -14.00 5.89
C TYR A 278 3.74 -14.30 5.25
N HIS A 279 4.18 -15.56 5.29
CA HIS A 279 5.49 -15.93 4.77
C HIS A 279 5.53 -15.81 3.25
N THR A 280 4.43 -16.13 2.55
CA THR A 280 4.34 -15.93 1.09
C THR A 280 4.38 -14.46 0.70
N VAL A 281 3.90 -13.54 1.54
CA VAL A 281 3.81 -12.10 1.25
C VAL A 281 5.02 -11.30 1.76
N PHE A 282 5.57 -11.61 2.92
CA PHE A 282 6.62 -10.80 3.56
C PHE A 282 7.99 -11.48 3.62
N THR A 283 8.20 -12.55 2.83
CA THR A 283 9.55 -13.13 2.63
C THR A 283 9.99 -13.10 1.17
N ASP A 284 11.30 -13.14 0.98
CA ASP A 284 11.97 -13.16 -0.31
C ASP A 284 11.97 -14.58 -0.88
N PRO A 285 11.30 -14.84 -2.03
CA PRO A 285 11.30 -16.16 -2.63
C PRO A 285 12.66 -16.58 -3.20
N THR A 286 13.56 -15.62 -3.47
CA THR A 286 14.88 -15.85 -4.08
C THR A 286 15.92 -16.33 -3.08
N ASN A 287 15.63 -16.20 -1.79
CA ASN A 287 16.50 -16.64 -0.71
C ASN A 287 15.79 -17.68 0.17
N GLY A 288 16.06 -18.96 -0.11
CA GLY A 288 15.51 -20.08 0.65
C GLY A 288 15.92 -20.11 2.13
N ASP A 289 16.94 -19.34 2.52
CA ASP A 289 17.47 -19.25 3.88
C ASP A 289 16.87 -18.07 4.67
N MET A 290 15.85 -17.38 4.14
CA MET A 290 15.27 -16.25 4.85
C MET A 290 14.63 -16.70 6.17
N VAL A 291 15.02 -16.02 7.25
CA VAL A 291 14.52 -16.29 8.60
C VAL A 291 13.02 -16.06 8.64
N GLN A 292 12.28 -17.07 9.07
CA GLN A 292 10.85 -16.95 9.34
C GLN A 292 10.65 -16.35 10.74
N PRO A 293 9.97 -15.19 10.86
CA PRO A 293 9.74 -14.58 12.16
C PRO A 293 8.69 -15.36 12.96
N ASN A 294 8.73 -15.21 14.28
CA ASN A 294 7.66 -15.66 15.15
C ASN A 294 6.48 -14.68 15.01
N LEU A 295 5.26 -15.20 14.77
CA LEU A 295 4.05 -14.39 14.58
C LEU A 295 3.17 -14.30 15.85
N THR A 296 3.54 -14.96 16.95
CA THR A 296 2.84 -14.84 18.23
C THR A 296 2.86 -13.38 18.69
N GLY A 297 1.70 -12.85 19.09
CA GLY A 297 1.54 -11.44 19.48
C GLY A 297 1.20 -10.50 18.33
N TRP A 298 1.26 -10.96 17.07
CA TRP A 298 1.03 -10.09 15.91
C TRP A 298 -0.41 -9.59 15.82
N ARG A 299 -1.37 -10.40 16.28
CA ARG A 299 -2.80 -10.04 16.30
C ARG A 299 -3.07 -8.87 17.22
N GLU A 300 -2.43 -8.87 18.37
CA GLU A 300 -2.50 -7.83 19.39
C GLU A 300 -1.90 -6.53 18.84
N THR A 301 -0.77 -6.61 18.14
CA THR A 301 -0.12 -5.47 17.48
C THR A 301 -1.04 -4.76 16.48
N TYR A 302 -1.56 -5.46 15.47
CA TYR A 302 -2.38 -4.79 14.46
C TYR A 302 -3.79 -4.43 14.98
N SER A 303 -4.28 -5.13 16.01
CA SER A 303 -5.53 -4.75 16.68
C SER A 303 -5.36 -3.46 17.46
N PHE A 304 -4.23 -3.28 18.14
CA PHE A 304 -3.86 -2.00 18.73
C PHE A 304 -3.80 -0.91 17.67
N LEU A 305 -3.03 -1.11 16.58
CA LEU A 305 -2.89 -0.10 15.52
C LEU A 305 -4.23 0.32 14.92
N HIS A 306 -5.19 -0.60 14.79
CA HIS A 306 -6.54 -0.28 14.35
C HIS A 306 -7.30 0.64 15.31
N SER A 307 -7.16 0.43 16.62
CA SER A 307 -7.76 1.28 17.65
C SER A 307 -6.97 2.56 17.92
N PHE A 308 -5.71 2.61 17.47
CA PHE A 308 -4.77 3.69 17.76
C PHE A 308 -5.26 5.09 17.38
N PRO A 309 -6.08 5.32 16.31
CA PRO A 309 -6.68 6.64 16.06
C PRO A 309 -7.49 7.25 17.21
N THR A 310 -7.94 6.44 18.17
CA THR A 310 -8.63 6.91 19.38
C THR A 310 -7.69 7.19 20.55
N HIS A 311 -6.41 6.85 20.43
CA HIS A 311 -5.41 6.97 21.47
C HIS A 311 -4.84 8.41 21.54
N PRO A 312 -4.56 8.97 22.74
CA PRO A 312 -4.01 10.34 22.87
C PRO A 312 -2.62 10.57 22.25
N LEU A 313 -1.98 9.52 21.72
CA LEU A 313 -0.68 9.59 21.07
C LEU A 313 -0.77 9.59 19.54
N TYR A 314 -1.96 9.32 18.98
CA TYR A 314 -2.12 9.17 17.54
C TYR A 314 -1.64 10.40 16.78
N ASP A 315 -2.23 11.56 17.06
CA ASP A 315 -1.90 12.82 16.39
C ASP A 315 -0.47 13.30 16.69
N VAL A 316 0.20 12.70 17.68
CA VAL A 316 1.61 13.00 18.00
C VAL A 316 2.55 12.16 17.15
N LEU A 317 2.22 10.89 16.91
CA LEU A 317 3.10 9.91 16.24
C LEU A 317 2.77 9.70 14.77
N VAL A 318 1.53 9.96 14.35
CA VAL A 318 1.03 9.80 12.98
C VAL A 318 0.38 11.11 12.57
N THR A 319 1.08 11.89 11.76
CA THR A 319 0.74 13.29 11.45
C THR A 319 0.20 13.50 10.03
N SER A 320 0.17 12.44 9.22
CA SER A 320 -0.32 12.50 7.83
C SER A 320 -0.94 11.17 7.37
N ASP A 321 -1.71 11.22 6.28
CA ASP A 321 -2.25 10.03 5.61
C ASP A 321 -1.14 9.08 5.12
N GLU A 322 0.00 9.63 4.69
CA GLU A 322 1.17 8.83 4.30
C GLU A 322 1.72 8.07 5.52
N GLU A 323 1.86 8.73 6.66
CA GLU A 323 2.32 8.10 7.89
C GLU A 323 1.33 7.05 8.43
N ARG A 324 0.02 7.23 8.22
CA ARG A 324 -0.98 6.20 8.53
C ARG A 324 -0.70 4.93 7.74
N TYR A 325 -0.42 5.05 6.44
CA TYR A 325 -0.04 3.91 5.61
C TYR A 325 1.28 3.28 6.08
N LEU A 326 2.30 4.10 6.37
CA LEU A 326 3.59 3.62 6.85
C LEU A 326 3.48 2.89 8.20
N ALA A 327 2.60 3.33 9.10
CA ALA A 327 2.33 2.64 10.35
C ALA A 327 1.80 1.20 10.12
N TRP A 328 0.92 1.01 9.12
CA TRP A 328 0.46 -0.32 8.73
C TRP A 328 1.56 -1.18 8.12
N VAL A 329 2.44 -0.60 7.30
CA VAL A 329 3.63 -1.31 6.83
C VAL A 329 4.51 -1.74 8.00
N LEU A 330 4.77 -0.86 8.97
CA LEU A 330 5.55 -1.16 10.17
C LEU A 330 4.91 -2.28 11.00
N ALA A 331 3.58 -2.30 11.15
CA ALA A 331 2.87 -3.40 11.81
C ALA A 331 3.01 -4.74 11.06
N CYS A 332 3.12 -4.74 9.73
CA CYS A 332 3.43 -5.96 8.97
C CYS A 332 4.88 -6.41 9.10
N ILE A 333 5.81 -5.50 9.39
CA ILE A 333 7.25 -5.80 9.50
C ILE A 333 7.68 -6.10 10.94
N VAL A 334 6.92 -5.66 11.95
CA VAL A 334 7.27 -5.85 13.38
C VAL A 334 7.62 -7.29 13.76
N PRO A 335 7.06 -8.37 13.16
CA PRO A 335 7.50 -9.72 13.52
C PRO A 335 9.00 -9.99 13.31
N PHE A 336 9.66 -9.21 12.45
CA PHE A 336 11.11 -9.28 12.25
C PHE A 336 11.94 -8.50 13.29
N SER A 337 11.31 -7.76 14.21
CA SER A 337 11.97 -6.84 15.16
C SER A 337 13.01 -7.51 16.06
N ARG A 338 12.77 -8.77 16.45
CA ARG A 338 13.61 -9.55 17.36
C ARG A 338 14.50 -10.57 16.63
N VAL A 339 14.54 -10.54 15.29
CA VAL A 339 15.47 -11.37 14.51
C VAL A 339 16.89 -10.83 14.69
N PRO A 340 17.86 -11.63 15.15
CA PRO A 340 19.23 -11.16 15.40
C PRO A 340 19.90 -10.57 14.15
N PHE A 341 20.58 -9.44 14.31
CA PHE A 341 21.33 -8.78 13.24
C PHE A 341 22.61 -8.10 13.75
N ASP A 342 23.55 -7.81 12.85
CA ASP A 342 24.76 -7.05 13.13
C ASP A 342 24.54 -5.58 12.73
N ALA A 343 24.31 -4.72 13.74
CA ALA A 343 24.07 -3.30 13.53
C ALA A 343 25.27 -2.56 12.92
N ALA A 344 26.50 -3.03 13.14
CA ALA A 344 27.71 -2.39 12.60
C ALA A 344 27.92 -2.73 11.11
N ASN A 345 27.53 -3.94 10.69
CA ASN A 345 27.73 -4.43 9.33
C ASN A 345 26.44 -4.51 8.49
N TYR A 346 25.34 -3.89 8.92
CA TYR A 346 24.03 -3.98 8.27
C TYR A 346 24.03 -3.59 6.78
N ARG A 347 24.95 -2.73 6.35
CA ARG A 347 25.13 -2.36 4.93
C ARG A 347 25.70 -3.49 4.07
N LYS A 348 26.51 -4.38 4.66
CA LYS A 348 27.06 -5.57 4.00
C LYS A 348 26.11 -6.76 4.13
N LYS A 349 25.47 -6.91 5.29
CA LYS A 349 24.49 -7.94 5.59
C LYS A 349 23.16 -7.28 5.97
N PRO A 350 22.26 -7.05 5.00
CA PRO A 350 20.97 -6.40 5.23
C PRO A 350 20.15 -7.09 6.31
N LEU A 351 19.34 -6.30 7.05
CA LEU A 351 18.46 -6.80 8.10
C LEU A 351 17.32 -7.62 7.49
N ALA A 352 16.83 -8.64 8.18
CA ALA A 352 15.69 -9.45 7.71
C ALA A 352 14.43 -8.58 7.50
N ALA A 353 14.15 -7.65 8.41
CA ALA A 353 13.06 -6.67 8.28
C ALA A 353 13.19 -5.80 7.02
N MET A 354 14.41 -5.33 6.71
CA MET A 354 14.70 -4.54 5.52
C MET A 354 14.46 -5.36 4.25
N LEU A 355 14.89 -6.63 4.23
CA LEU A 355 14.68 -7.54 3.10
C LEU A 355 13.21 -7.92 2.93
N ALA A 356 12.45 -8.08 4.02
CA ALA A 356 11.00 -8.32 3.96
C ALA A 356 10.27 -7.16 3.28
N ALA A 357 10.63 -5.92 3.59
CA ALA A 357 10.08 -4.74 2.92
C ALA A 357 10.55 -4.65 1.45
N ARG A 358 11.86 -4.74 1.22
CA ARG A 358 12.46 -4.47 -0.10
C ARG A 358 12.26 -5.59 -1.11
N GLU A 359 12.42 -6.85 -0.70
CA GLU A 359 12.32 -8.01 -1.61
C GLU A 359 10.97 -8.70 -1.52
N GLY A 360 10.37 -8.74 -0.32
CA GLY A 360 9.01 -9.23 -0.14
C GLY A 360 8.02 -8.33 -0.88
N ILE A 361 7.76 -7.12 -0.41
CA ILE A 361 6.69 -6.29 -1.01
C ILE A 361 7.19 -5.27 -2.03
N LYS A 362 8.46 -5.33 -2.45
CA LYS A 362 9.09 -4.35 -3.37
C LYS A 362 8.83 -2.90 -2.93
N ALA A 363 8.93 -2.66 -1.62
CA ALA A 363 8.70 -1.34 -1.05
C ALA A 363 9.71 -0.32 -1.61
N PRO A 364 9.30 0.94 -1.81
CA PRO A 364 10.21 2.02 -2.17
C PRO A 364 11.36 2.22 -1.16
N ASN A 365 12.45 2.84 -1.61
CA ASN A 365 13.63 3.10 -0.76
C ASN A 365 13.26 3.84 0.53
N LYS A 366 12.41 4.87 0.45
CA LYS A 366 11.91 5.61 1.62
C LYS A 366 11.36 4.69 2.71
N ILE A 367 10.51 3.73 2.34
CA ILE A 367 9.93 2.77 3.30
C ILE A 367 11.02 1.86 3.88
N THR A 368 11.93 1.39 3.02
CA THR A 368 13.04 0.52 3.41
C THR A 368 13.99 1.22 4.40
N GLU A 369 14.23 2.51 4.22
CA GLU A 369 15.05 3.34 5.10
C GLU A 369 14.36 3.59 6.45
N ILE A 370 13.05 3.88 6.45
CA ILE A 370 12.24 3.99 7.68
C ILE A 370 12.26 2.69 8.48
N VAL A 371 12.03 1.55 7.83
CA VAL A 371 12.10 0.22 8.47
C VAL A 371 13.50 -0.02 9.05
N THR A 372 14.55 0.33 8.30
CA THR A 372 15.93 0.16 8.76
C THR A 372 16.24 1.04 9.98
N ALA A 373 15.84 2.32 9.96
CA ALA A 373 16.02 3.24 11.08
C ALA A 373 15.25 2.77 12.32
N ALA A 374 14.00 2.33 12.14
CA ALA A 374 13.18 1.80 13.21
C ALA A 374 13.82 0.58 13.89
N MET A 375 14.42 -0.32 13.12
CA MET A 375 15.18 -1.46 13.65
C MET A 375 16.45 -1.05 14.39
N LEU A 376 17.24 -0.13 13.83
CA LEU A 376 18.53 0.27 14.38
C LEU A 376 18.40 1.06 15.69
N HIS A 377 17.38 1.91 15.81
CA HIS A 377 17.21 2.78 16.99
C HIS A 377 16.25 2.21 18.03
N ARG A 378 15.59 1.09 17.75
CA ARG A 378 14.56 0.50 18.63
C ARG A 378 15.02 0.36 20.08
N GLU A 379 16.19 -0.23 20.30
CA GLU A 379 16.70 -0.49 21.65
C GLU A 379 16.98 0.82 22.40
N GLU A 380 17.62 1.78 21.74
CA GLU A 380 17.86 3.11 22.33
C GLU A 380 16.56 3.86 22.65
N ILE A 381 15.53 3.76 21.79
CA ILE A 381 14.22 4.36 22.04
C ILE A 381 13.57 3.73 23.28
N VAL A 382 13.61 2.40 23.38
CA VAL A 382 13.07 1.66 24.55
C VAL A 382 13.83 2.03 25.82
N ASP A 383 15.15 2.16 25.77
CA ASP A 383 15.97 2.58 26.91
C ASP A 383 15.61 4.00 27.37
N LEU A 384 15.41 4.93 26.43
CA LEU A 384 14.96 6.29 26.76
C LEU A 384 13.57 6.30 27.41
N LYS A 385 12.65 5.47 26.91
CA LYS A 385 11.33 5.28 27.54
C LYS A 385 11.48 4.70 28.95
N ASN A 386 12.37 3.74 29.16
CA ASN A 386 12.62 3.14 30.48
C ASN A 386 13.23 4.16 31.46
N ILE A 387 14.13 5.04 31.02
CA ILE A 387 14.67 6.15 31.85
C ILE A 387 13.54 7.02 32.39
N VAL A 388 12.55 7.34 31.54
CA VAL A 388 11.39 8.16 31.95
C VAL A 388 10.50 7.41 32.94
N VAL A 389 10.15 6.16 32.63
CA VAL A 389 9.25 5.36 33.48
C VAL A 389 9.87 5.08 34.85
N GLN A 390 11.17 4.82 34.89
CA GLN A 390 11.90 4.51 36.13
C GLN A 390 12.41 5.76 36.87
N GLY A 391 12.46 6.91 36.20
CA GLY A 391 12.97 8.16 36.77
C GLY A 391 14.48 8.12 37.06
N THR A 392 15.27 7.47 36.23
CA THR A 392 16.72 7.30 36.43
C THR A 392 17.54 8.54 36.06
N GLU A 393 18.87 8.43 36.12
CA GLU A 393 19.81 9.46 35.66
C GLU A 393 19.47 9.95 34.24
N HIS A 394 19.73 11.23 33.97
CA HIS A 394 19.41 11.95 32.73
C HIS A 394 17.92 12.24 32.46
N VAL A 395 16.97 11.80 33.30
CA VAL A 395 15.52 12.00 33.03
C VAL A 395 15.16 13.47 32.77
N ASN A 396 15.82 14.44 33.41
CA ASN A 396 15.53 15.86 33.21
C ASN A 396 16.48 16.58 32.24
N GLU A 397 17.40 15.87 31.60
CA GLU A 397 18.40 16.45 30.71
C GLU A 397 17.84 16.62 29.29
N ARG A 398 17.50 17.86 28.94
CA ARG A 398 16.83 18.20 27.68
C ARG A 398 17.70 17.87 26.45
N ASP A 399 18.99 18.10 26.55
CA ASP A 399 19.99 17.76 25.54
C ASP A 399 20.18 16.25 25.37
N TYR A 400 20.16 15.49 26.47
CA TYR A 400 20.31 14.03 26.41
C TYR A 400 19.23 13.39 25.53
N PHE A 401 17.96 13.77 25.72
CA PHE A 401 16.85 13.31 24.88
C PHE A 401 16.87 14.00 23.51
N GLY A 402 17.07 15.32 23.48
CA GLY A 402 16.98 16.11 22.25
C GLY A 402 18.01 15.70 21.20
N MET A 403 19.25 15.42 21.60
CA MET A 403 20.31 14.97 20.70
C MET A 403 20.01 13.59 20.08
N ARG A 404 19.44 12.66 20.85
CA ARG A 404 19.06 11.33 20.34
C ARG A 404 17.90 11.40 19.36
N ILE A 405 16.85 12.15 19.69
CA ILE A 405 15.73 12.37 18.77
C ILE A 405 16.22 12.97 17.45
N ARG A 406 17.16 13.94 17.51
CA ARG A 406 17.79 14.50 16.32
C ARG A 406 18.60 13.47 15.53
N ALA A 407 19.34 12.60 16.22
CA ALA A 407 20.10 11.53 15.57
C ALA A 407 19.18 10.53 14.86
N TRP A 408 18.05 10.17 15.47
CA TRP A 408 17.04 9.29 14.87
C TRP A 408 16.40 9.90 13.61
N ASP A 409 16.19 11.22 13.62
CA ASP A 409 15.52 11.94 12.55
C ASP A 409 16.44 12.28 11.35
N ALA A 410 17.76 12.26 11.57
CA ALA A 410 18.78 12.71 10.62
C ALA A 410 18.79 11.99 9.26
N ARG A 411 18.17 10.80 9.16
CA ARG A 411 18.16 10.01 7.93
C ARG A 411 16.92 10.22 7.05
N ASP A 412 15.72 10.42 7.61
CA ASP A 412 14.48 10.52 6.80
C ASP A 412 13.31 11.26 7.47
N LYS A 413 13.51 12.05 8.53
CA LYS A 413 12.44 12.84 9.19
C LYS A 413 11.24 12.06 9.75
N HIS A 414 11.47 10.84 10.23
CA HIS A 414 10.41 9.95 10.71
C HIS A 414 10.69 9.36 12.10
N TRP A 415 11.35 10.10 13.01
CA TRP A 415 11.62 9.61 14.37
C TRP A 415 10.35 9.12 15.09
N ARG A 416 9.21 9.79 14.85
CA ARG A 416 7.88 9.42 15.38
C ARG A 416 7.44 8.02 14.99
N LEU A 417 7.65 7.63 13.72
CA LEU A 417 7.35 6.29 13.24
C LEU A 417 8.30 5.24 13.83
N GLN A 418 9.54 5.61 14.13
CA GLN A 418 10.48 4.71 14.83
C GLN A 418 10.02 4.46 16.26
N VAL A 419 9.50 5.48 16.96
CA VAL A 419 8.85 5.32 18.27
C VAL A 419 7.60 4.46 18.18
N LEU A 420 6.74 4.68 17.18
CA LEU A 420 5.58 3.83 16.96
C LEU A 420 5.99 2.37 16.73
N PHE A 421 7.02 2.11 15.92
CA PHE A 421 7.53 0.76 15.71
C PHE A 421 8.01 0.11 17.01
N ALA A 422 8.77 0.84 17.85
CA ALA A 422 9.20 0.34 19.15
C ALA A 422 8.02 0.04 20.08
N MET A 423 6.96 0.85 20.04
CA MET A 423 5.72 0.59 20.77
C MET A 423 5.00 -0.67 20.27
N LEU A 424 4.91 -0.86 18.95
CA LEU A 424 4.33 -2.05 18.34
C LEU A 424 5.12 -3.32 18.69
N ASP A 425 6.46 -3.24 18.75
CA ASP A 425 7.33 -4.33 19.20
C ASP A 425 7.13 -4.68 20.67
N ASP A 426 7.04 -3.68 21.56
CA ASP A 426 6.77 -3.90 22.98
C ASP A 426 5.43 -4.64 23.18
N ILE A 427 4.36 -4.23 22.47
CA ILE A 427 3.06 -4.91 22.50
C ILE A 427 3.18 -6.36 22.05
N MET A 428 3.81 -6.59 20.89
CA MET A 428 4.00 -7.94 20.34
C MET A 428 4.77 -8.83 21.33
N HIS A 429 5.82 -8.28 21.92
CA HIS A 429 6.69 -9.02 22.83
C HIS A 429 6.00 -9.37 24.15
N GLN A 430 5.20 -8.47 24.72
CA GLN A 430 4.40 -8.77 25.93
C GLN A 430 3.40 -9.89 25.65
N ALA A 431 2.66 -9.80 24.54
CA ALA A 431 1.73 -10.84 24.13
C ALA A 431 2.44 -12.20 23.91
N GLN A 432 3.64 -12.17 23.31
CA GLN A 432 4.46 -13.37 23.11
C GLN A 432 4.93 -14.00 24.42
N GLN A 433 5.37 -13.19 25.40
CA GLN A 433 5.81 -13.70 26.70
C GLN A 433 4.68 -14.37 27.47
N LEU A 434 3.48 -13.79 27.46
CA LEU A 434 2.31 -14.36 28.13
C LEU A 434 1.85 -15.65 27.45
N ALA A 435 1.76 -15.67 26.11
CA ALA A 435 1.43 -16.88 25.35
C ALA A 435 2.42 -18.04 25.60
N SER A 436 3.67 -17.75 25.94
CA SER A 436 4.66 -18.77 26.30
C SER A 436 4.53 -19.32 27.72
N LYS A 437 3.85 -18.60 28.62
CA LYS A 437 3.60 -19.01 30.02
C LYS A 437 2.30 -19.81 30.15
N ASP A 438 1.30 -19.49 29.34
CA ASP A 438 -0.03 -20.10 29.41
C ASP A 438 -0.13 -21.39 28.59
N SER A 439 0.21 -22.50 29.26
CA SER A 439 -0.19 -23.85 28.84
C SER A 439 -1.55 -24.29 29.41
N VAL A 440 -2.31 -23.39 30.09
CA VAL A 440 -3.57 -23.74 30.77
C VAL A 440 -4.60 -22.58 30.72
N THR A 441 -5.81 -22.88 30.20
CA THR A 441 -7.10 -22.14 30.23
C THR A 441 -7.24 -20.76 29.55
N SER A 442 -8.31 -20.59 28.77
CA SER A 442 -8.45 -19.58 27.70
C SER A 442 -9.05 -18.22 28.06
N THR A 443 -9.60 -18.03 29.27
CA THR A 443 -10.30 -16.78 29.64
C THR A 443 -9.45 -15.87 30.53
N GLU A 444 -8.66 -16.44 31.45
CA GLU A 444 -7.73 -15.69 32.30
C GLU A 444 -6.56 -15.11 31.47
N ALA A 445 -6.01 -15.92 30.56
CA ALA A 445 -4.95 -15.50 29.63
C ALA A 445 -5.31 -14.25 28.80
N ALA A 446 -6.57 -14.11 28.39
CA ALA A 446 -7.02 -12.95 27.61
C ALA A 446 -7.07 -11.66 28.45
N SER A 447 -7.42 -11.79 29.74
CA SER A 447 -7.42 -10.66 30.70
C SER A 447 -5.99 -10.21 30.96
N ASP A 448 -5.07 -11.16 31.20
CA ASP A 448 -3.67 -10.88 31.49
C ASP A 448 -2.96 -10.19 30.31
N VAL A 449 -3.25 -10.62 29.09
CA VAL A 449 -2.75 -9.95 27.87
C VAL A 449 -3.26 -8.53 27.76
N SER A 450 -4.55 -8.29 28.03
CA SER A 450 -5.12 -6.93 27.99
C SER A 450 -4.46 -6.02 29.03
N GLU A 451 -4.30 -6.48 30.27
CA GLU A 451 -3.67 -5.71 31.34
C GLU A 451 -2.20 -5.38 31.04
N ALA A 452 -1.46 -6.33 30.46
CA ALA A 452 -0.07 -6.11 30.06
C ALA A 452 0.03 -5.09 28.91
N ILE A 453 -0.87 -5.15 27.93
CA ILE A 453 -0.93 -4.16 26.85
C ILE A 453 -1.28 -2.77 27.39
N ASP A 454 -2.20 -2.67 28.36
CA ASP A 454 -2.52 -1.40 29.02
C ASP A 454 -1.33 -0.83 29.81
N ALA A 455 -0.48 -1.68 30.39
CA ALA A 455 0.76 -1.24 31.00
C ALA A 455 1.73 -0.64 29.96
N VAL A 456 1.89 -1.31 28.82
CA VAL A 456 2.68 -0.78 27.69
C VAL A 456 2.14 0.59 27.25
N HIS A 457 0.81 0.75 27.13
CA HIS A 457 0.20 2.04 26.78
C HIS A 457 0.56 3.15 27.78
N ARG A 458 0.48 2.86 29.09
CA ARG A 458 0.82 3.84 30.13
C ARG A 458 2.28 4.27 30.04
N ASP A 459 3.19 3.34 29.81
CA ASP A 459 4.63 3.61 29.73
C ASP A 459 4.97 4.50 28.52
N TRP A 460 4.44 4.17 27.34
CA TRP A 460 4.66 5.00 26.14
C TRP A 460 3.97 6.36 26.25
N GLN A 461 2.80 6.43 26.90
CA GLN A 461 2.14 7.70 27.18
C GLN A 461 2.97 8.58 28.12
N ALA A 462 3.57 8.00 29.17
CA ALA A 462 4.47 8.70 30.07
C ALA A 462 5.71 9.24 29.34
N PHE A 463 6.32 8.42 28.48
CA PHE A 463 7.46 8.82 27.65
C PHE A 463 7.13 10.01 26.74
N ILE A 464 6.06 9.94 25.95
CA ILE A 464 5.70 11.05 25.04
C ILE A 464 5.28 12.30 25.81
N ASN A 465 4.56 12.16 26.93
CA ASN A 465 4.21 13.30 27.78
C ASN A 465 5.44 13.96 28.39
N HIS A 466 6.47 13.18 28.71
CA HIS A 466 7.74 13.70 29.18
C HIS A 466 8.49 14.47 28.08
N LEU A 467 8.52 13.95 26.84
CA LEU A 467 9.07 14.69 25.69
C LEU A 467 8.32 16.00 25.43
N LYS A 468 6.99 16.01 25.60
CA LYS A 468 6.18 17.24 25.56
C LYS A 468 6.59 18.23 26.65
N ARG A 469 6.75 17.75 27.88
CA ARG A 469 7.16 18.58 29.04
C ARG A 469 8.53 19.21 28.83
N LEU A 470 9.47 18.50 28.20
CA LEU A 470 10.79 19.01 27.86
C LEU A 470 10.81 19.85 26.57
N ASP A 471 9.67 20.03 25.89
CA ASP A 471 9.59 20.73 24.60
C ASP A 471 10.57 20.16 23.55
N LEU A 472 10.50 18.83 23.34
CA LEU A 472 11.41 18.09 22.48
C LEU A 472 10.76 17.38 21.30
N LEU A 473 9.43 17.41 21.16
CA LEU A 473 8.74 16.75 20.04
C LEU A 473 9.23 17.24 18.67
N ASP A 474 9.62 18.52 18.59
CA ASP A 474 10.14 19.14 17.37
C ASP A 474 11.63 19.45 17.46
N SER A 475 12.36 18.73 18.32
CA SER A 475 13.82 18.83 18.47
C SER A 475 14.58 18.79 17.12
N PRO A 476 14.24 17.92 16.15
CA PRO A 476 14.87 17.91 14.82
C PRO A 476 14.70 19.20 14.01
N SER A 477 13.61 19.93 14.24
CA SER A 477 13.29 21.17 13.53
C SER A 477 13.98 22.40 14.13
N ILE A 478 14.62 22.26 15.31
CA ILE A 478 15.39 23.34 15.94
C ILE A 478 16.57 23.71 15.04
N LYS A 479 16.60 24.97 14.61
CA LYS A 479 17.69 25.55 13.80
C LYS A 479 18.92 25.75 14.68
N PRO A 480 20.11 25.26 14.28
CA PRO A 480 21.34 25.53 15.02
C PRO A 480 21.64 27.03 15.10
N LEU A 481 21.96 27.52 16.30
CA LEU A 481 22.49 28.88 16.51
C LEU A 481 23.89 29.04 15.91
N VAL A 482 24.66 27.96 15.90
CA VAL A 482 26.03 27.92 15.41
C VAL A 482 26.12 27.02 14.18
N ASP A 483 26.58 27.59 13.06
CA ASP A 483 26.98 26.82 11.88
C ASP A 483 28.51 26.65 11.82
N GLY A 484 28.98 25.75 10.96
CA GLY A 484 30.42 25.45 10.86
C GLY A 484 31.29 26.63 10.41
N ARG A 485 30.73 27.62 9.69
CA ARG A 485 31.47 28.82 9.29
C ARG A 485 31.61 29.80 10.44
N LEU A 486 30.53 30.00 11.20
CA LEU A 486 30.51 30.81 12.40
C LEU A 486 31.49 30.24 13.43
N LEU A 487 31.43 28.93 13.68
CA LEU A 487 32.31 28.26 14.64
C LEU A 487 33.78 28.37 14.23
N ALA A 488 34.11 28.06 12.97
CA ALA A 488 35.47 28.19 12.44
C ALA A 488 36.01 29.62 12.60
N ARG A 489 35.19 30.64 12.28
CA ARG A 489 35.57 32.05 12.43
C ARG A 489 35.77 32.43 13.90
N ALA A 490 34.88 32.00 14.79
CA ALA A 490 34.92 32.35 16.21
C ALA A 490 36.09 31.67 16.96
N LEU A 491 36.55 30.53 16.47
CA LEU A 491 37.71 29.80 16.99
C LEU A 491 39.03 30.17 16.28
N GLY A 492 38.97 30.87 15.15
CA GLY A 492 40.16 31.16 14.33
C GLY A 492 40.75 29.92 13.64
N LEU A 493 39.99 28.83 13.54
CA LEU A 493 40.44 27.54 13.03
C LEU A 493 39.90 27.24 11.63
N LYS A 494 40.67 26.50 10.84
CA LYS A 494 40.13 25.91 9.60
C LYS A 494 39.24 24.71 9.92
N PRO A 495 38.14 24.49 9.16
CA PRO A 495 37.31 23.30 9.33
C PRO A 495 38.12 22.01 9.22
N GLY A 496 37.84 21.05 10.11
CA GLY A 496 38.56 19.78 10.19
C GLY A 496 37.73 18.67 10.85
N LYS A 497 38.38 17.55 11.21
CA LYS A 497 37.71 16.37 11.79
C LYS A 497 36.96 16.66 13.10
N TRP A 498 37.41 17.65 13.87
CA TRP A 498 36.80 18.10 15.13
C TRP A 498 35.45 18.82 14.94
N MET A 499 35.15 19.29 13.73
CA MET A 499 34.02 20.19 13.47
C MET A 499 32.67 19.54 13.80
N ALA A 500 32.48 18.27 13.45
CA ALA A 500 31.21 17.57 13.69
C ALA A 500 30.92 17.47 15.19
N SER A 501 31.88 16.97 15.97
CA SER A 501 31.79 16.87 17.42
C SER A 501 31.59 18.23 18.09
N ALA A 502 32.25 19.28 17.60
CA ALA A 502 32.09 20.63 18.13
C ALA A 502 30.70 21.24 17.83
N LEU A 503 30.11 20.93 16.66
CA LEU A 503 28.75 21.32 16.34
C LEU A 503 27.71 20.56 17.18
N ASP A 504 27.98 19.28 17.50
CA ASP A 504 27.14 18.51 18.42
C ASP A 504 27.15 19.09 19.83
N ILE A 505 28.32 19.54 20.33
CA ILE A 505 28.44 20.27 21.61
C ILE A 505 27.62 21.56 21.58
N CYS A 506 27.73 22.35 20.50
CA CYS A 506 26.93 23.58 20.35
C CYS A 506 25.42 23.29 20.38
N MET A 507 24.98 22.24 19.69
CA MET A 507 23.58 21.84 19.67
C MET A 507 23.11 21.33 21.04
N ALA A 508 23.92 20.53 21.74
CA ALA A 508 23.63 20.08 23.09
C ALA A 508 23.49 21.27 24.05
N TRP A 509 24.38 22.25 23.98
CA TRP A 509 24.25 23.49 24.76
C TRP A 509 22.97 24.25 24.43
N GLN A 510 22.63 24.38 23.14
CA GLN A 510 21.41 25.07 22.71
C GLN A 510 20.16 24.34 23.22
N LEU A 511 20.18 23.01 23.28
CA LEU A 511 19.10 22.21 23.85
C LEU A 511 18.97 22.41 25.37
N ARG A 512 20.08 22.57 26.10
CA ARG A 512 20.05 22.93 27.54
C ARG A 512 19.55 24.36 27.78
N ASN A 513 19.75 25.27 26.83
CA ASN A 513 19.46 26.69 26.95
C ASN A 513 18.42 27.16 25.91
N PRO A 514 17.15 26.68 25.96
CA PRO A 514 16.16 26.91 24.91
C PRO A 514 15.76 28.38 24.69
N GLN A 515 15.94 29.23 25.70
CA GLN A 515 15.60 30.66 25.64
C GLN A 515 16.75 31.52 25.11
N GLU A 516 17.94 30.94 24.98
CA GLU A 516 19.12 31.67 24.58
C GLU A 516 19.19 31.82 23.06
N THR A 517 19.55 33.01 22.61
CA THR A 517 19.64 33.36 21.18
C THR A 517 21.03 33.80 20.78
N ASP A 518 21.89 34.09 21.75
CA ASP A 518 23.30 34.41 21.50
C ASP A 518 24.14 33.12 21.34
N PRO A 519 24.82 32.92 20.20
CA PRO A 519 25.72 31.78 20.01
C PRO A 519 26.97 31.81 20.90
N ALA A 520 27.29 32.91 21.59
CA ALA A 520 28.51 33.06 22.36
C ALA A 520 28.71 31.96 23.42
N GLY A 521 27.64 31.58 24.14
CA GLY A 521 27.72 30.55 25.17
C GLY A 521 28.00 29.15 24.61
N ALA A 522 27.39 28.79 23.47
CA ALA A 522 27.67 27.54 22.77
C ALA A 522 29.13 27.45 22.31
N ILE A 523 29.66 28.57 21.77
CA ILE A 523 31.06 28.64 21.31
C ILE A 523 32.03 28.52 22.50
N GLU A 524 31.69 29.13 23.63
CA GLU A 524 32.52 29.03 24.83
C GLU A 524 32.57 27.61 25.39
N GLU A 525 31.47 26.87 25.33
CA GLU A 525 31.49 25.46 25.73
C GLU A 525 32.41 24.60 24.84
N VAL A 526 32.45 24.88 23.53
CA VAL A 526 33.42 24.24 22.64
C VAL A 526 34.86 24.58 23.06
N ARG A 527 35.14 25.81 23.51
CA ARG A 527 36.48 26.18 24.01
C ARG A 527 36.83 25.44 25.29
N GLN A 528 35.87 25.20 26.17
CA GLN A 528 36.07 24.45 27.40
C GLN A 528 36.39 22.96 27.12
N GLN A 529 35.80 22.38 26.07
CA GLN A 529 36.02 20.99 25.67
C GLN A 529 37.14 20.84 24.61
N LYS A 530 38.03 21.83 24.48
CA LYS A 530 39.11 21.84 23.46
C LYS A 530 40.06 20.63 23.53
N GLU A 531 40.27 20.07 24.71
CA GLU A 531 41.16 18.92 24.92
C GLU A 531 40.54 17.63 24.35
N GLU A 532 39.26 17.39 24.65
CA GLU A 532 38.51 16.24 24.12
C GLU A 532 38.35 16.31 22.60
N LEU A 533 38.23 17.52 22.06
CA LEU A 533 38.15 17.77 20.63
C LEU A 533 39.51 17.69 19.92
N GLY A 534 40.62 17.59 20.66
CA GLY A 534 41.98 17.56 20.09
C GLY A 534 42.38 18.86 19.39
N ILE A 535 41.81 20.00 19.81
CA ILE A 535 42.06 21.33 19.23
C ILE A 535 42.80 22.27 20.19
N ALA A 536 43.22 21.78 21.36
CA ALA A 536 43.94 22.58 22.35
C ALA A 536 45.19 23.27 21.77
N ASP A 537 46.00 22.52 21.01
CA ASP A 537 47.22 23.01 20.35
C ASP A 537 46.96 23.92 19.13
N LEU A 538 45.72 23.93 18.64
CA LEU A 538 45.33 24.77 17.49
C LEU A 538 44.80 26.15 17.94
N LEU A 539 44.34 26.25 19.20
CA LEU A 539 43.76 27.45 19.80
C LEU A 539 44.78 28.31 20.57
N SER A 540 45.98 27.77 20.82
CA SER A 540 47.13 28.49 21.39
C SER A 540 47.83 29.35 20.34
#